data_AF-A0A7X5YBH4-F1
#
_entry.id   AF-A0A7X5YBH4-F1
#
_cell.length_a   1.000
_cell.length_b   1.000
_cell.length_c   1.000
_cell.angle_alpha   90.00
_cell.angle_beta   90.00
_cell.angle_gamma   90.00
#
_symmetry.space_group_name_H-M   'P 1'
#
loop_
_entity.id
_entity.type
_entity.pdbx_description
1 polymer ?
#
loop_
_entity_poly.entity_id
_entity_poly.type
_entity_poly.pdbx_seq_one_letter_code
_entity_poly.pdbx_strand_id
1 'polypeptide(L)'
;MKAINIFILLMFLVGFCCCDDEEKIHVEEEGPRRDYDINSTDPVKKIVSEFFFNTGKEFIVDPDSSDYLYNFAEKNGVKMYPVSDANRDYLLSTVQLIKSGFLDCYTTEFVKENFPYSVIIADTIYDTGTYLTPKIVDNIARINYYGVNVAGKANLDLAEQKAFLALVHYDFFNTYLSVFKDMSFGETFESVYEKKSRVNDKHLTEEEGYAEGFVTVSTGTTWLGSKYTDFPSVTTDLKNTFIFFLTKDSDEYTRVTTTYPKIKEKCDAIITDLTNLGIDYKKLFFNGIN
;
A
#
# COMPACT_ATOMS: atom_id res chain seq x y z
N MET A 1 64.09 -12.57 -12.46
CA MET A 1 62.83 -11.80 -12.59
C MET A 1 62.08 -11.98 -13.92
N LYS A 2 62.72 -12.32 -15.05
CA LYS A 2 61.99 -12.48 -16.34
C LYS A 2 61.20 -13.79 -16.50
N ALA A 3 61.64 -14.90 -15.89
CA ALA A 3 60.97 -16.21 -16.02
C ALA A 3 59.68 -16.34 -15.21
N ILE A 4 59.64 -15.74 -14.00
CA ILE A 4 58.45 -15.75 -13.14
C ILE A 4 57.30 -14.94 -13.77
N ASN A 5 57.61 -13.80 -14.40
CA ASN A 5 56.60 -12.98 -15.06
C ASN A 5 56.00 -13.65 -16.31
N ILE A 6 56.77 -14.48 -17.02
CA ILE A 6 56.27 -15.27 -18.16
C ILE A 6 55.35 -16.40 -17.70
N PHE A 7 55.69 -17.04 -16.58
CA PHE A 7 54.88 -18.12 -16.01
C PHE A 7 53.52 -17.63 -15.51
N ILE A 8 53.49 -16.45 -14.89
CA ILE A 8 52.25 -15.79 -14.47
C ILE A 8 51.41 -15.38 -15.69
N LEU A 9 52.03 -14.84 -16.75
CA LEU A 9 51.33 -14.48 -17.98
C LEU A 9 50.70 -15.69 -18.69
N LEU A 10 51.39 -16.84 -18.68
CA LEU A 10 50.89 -18.10 -19.22
C LEU A 10 49.74 -18.68 -18.38
N MET A 11 49.77 -18.57 -17.05
CA MET A 11 48.64 -18.94 -16.20
C MET A 11 47.41 -18.07 -16.44
N PHE A 12 47.57 -16.77 -16.69
CA PHE A 12 46.46 -15.89 -17.07
C PHE A 12 45.88 -16.25 -18.45
N LEU A 13 46.72 -16.60 -19.42
CA LEU A 13 46.28 -17.00 -20.76
C LEU A 13 45.50 -18.32 -20.78
N VAL A 14 45.83 -19.29 -19.92
CA VAL A 14 45.09 -20.56 -19.81
C VAL A 14 43.76 -20.35 -19.07
N GLY A 15 43.70 -19.40 -18.12
CA GLY A 15 42.46 -19.07 -17.40
C GLY A 15 41.36 -18.42 -18.24
N PHE A 16 41.70 -17.83 -19.40
CA PHE A 16 40.73 -17.27 -20.35
C PHE A 16 40.22 -18.27 -21.41
N CYS A 17 40.76 -19.49 -21.46
CA CYS A 17 40.35 -20.53 -22.42
C CYS A 17 39.35 -21.54 -21.85
N CYS A 18 39.06 -21.49 -20.55
CA CYS A 18 37.96 -22.23 -19.93
C CYS A 18 36.69 -21.38 -19.93
N CYS A 19 36.20 -21.02 -21.12
CA CYS A 19 34.76 -20.85 -21.30
C CYS A 19 34.20 -22.26 -21.41
N ASP A 20 33.93 -22.90 -20.28
CA ASP A 20 33.02 -24.03 -20.29
C ASP A 20 31.68 -23.47 -20.79
N ASP A 21 31.13 -24.08 -21.84
CA ASP A 21 29.73 -23.88 -22.19
C ASP A 21 28.94 -24.37 -20.97
N GLU A 22 28.60 -23.46 -20.05
CA GLU A 22 27.73 -23.79 -18.93
C GLU A 22 26.48 -24.45 -19.51
N GLU A 23 26.21 -25.69 -19.11
CA GLU A 23 24.99 -26.38 -19.48
C GLU A 23 23.83 -25.42 -19.18
N LYS A 24 23.06 -25.08 -20.23
CA LYS A 24 21.87 -24.27 -20.06
C LYS A 24 21.06 -24.92 -18.94
N ILE A 25 20.82 -24.18 -17.87
CA ILE A 25 19.94 -24.61 -16.80
C ILE A 25 18.59 -24.93 -17.44
N HIS A 26 18.34 -26.21 -17.69
CA HIS A 26 17.10 -26.74 -18.20
C HIS A 26 16.18 -26.96 -17.01
N VAL A 27 15.62 -25.88 -16.50
CA VAL A 27 14.45 -25.97 -15.63
C VAL A 27 13.26 -26.11 -16.56
N GLU A 28 12.57 -27.25 -16.48
CA GLU A 28 11.23 -27.35 -17.07
C GLU A 28 10.41 -26.20 -16.49
N GLU A 29 9.70 -25.49 -17.36
CA GLU A 29 8.87 -24.34 -16.95
C GLU A 29 7.78 -24.88 -16.03
N GLU A 30 8.05 -24.92 -14.73
CA GLU A 30 7.06 -25.27 -13.73
C GLU A 30 5.95 -24.23 -13.85
N GLY A 31 4.71 -24.71 -14.00
CA GLY A 31 3.54 -23.86 -14.01
C GLY A 31 3.46 -23.00 -12.75
N PRO A 32 2.55 -22.02 -12.70
CA PRO A 32 2.38 -21.21 -11.50
C PRO A 32 2.20 -22.13 -10.28
N ARG A 33 2.85 -21.75 -9.18
CA ARG A 33 2.81 -22.51 -7.93
C ARG A 33 1.37 -22.75 -7.45
N ARG A 34 0.49 -21.77 -7.68
CA ARG A 34 -0.92 -21.80 -7.28
C ARG A 34 -1.78 -22.21 -8.47
N ASP A 35 -2.83 -22.97 -8.16
CA ASP A 35 -3.79 -23.45 -9.15
C ASP A 35 -4.84 -22.37 -9.47
N TYR A 36 -4.88 -21.95 -10.73
CA TYR A 36 -5.79 -20.91 -11.23
C TYR A 36 -6.83 -21.50 -12.19
N ASP A 37 -8.11 -21.21 -11.93
CA ASP A 37 -9.24 -21.66 -12.74
C ASP A 37 -10.36 -20.62 -12.76
N ILE A 38 -10.53 -19.95 -13.92
CA ILE A 38 -11.60 -18.96 -14.15
C ILE A 38 -13.00 -19.59 -14.24
N ASN A 39 -13.09 -20.91 -14.45
CA ASN A 39 -14.35 -21.66 -14.53
C ASN A 39 -14.72 -22.32 -13.19
N SER A 40 -13.93 -22.09 -12.14
CA SER A 40 -14.18 -22.60 -10.80
C SER A 40 -15.56 -22.16 -10.28
N THR A 41 -16.26 -23.09 -9.61
CA THR A 41 -17.50 -22.78 -8.88
C THR A 41 -17.24 -22.08 -7.55
N ASP A 42 -15.99 -22.09 -7.06
CA ASP A 42 -15.57 -21.30 -5.91
C ASP A 42 -15.36 -19.83 -6.34
N PRO A 43 -16.18 -18.88 -5.83
CA PRO A 43 -16.09 -17.48 -6.21
C PRO A 43 -14.76 -16.83 -5.80
N VAL A 44 -14.15 -17.27 -4.69
CA VAL A 44 -12.82 -16.76 -4.28
C VAL A 44 -11.77 -17.20 -5.28
N LYS A 45 -11.75 -18.49 -5.64
CA LYS A 45 -10.82 -19.02 -6.66
C LYS A 45 -11.01 -18.32 -8.01
N LYS A 46 -12.24 -18.04 -8.40
CA LYS A 46 -12.54 -17.31 -9.63
C LYS A 46 -11.93 -15.91 -9.62
N ILE A 47 -12.11 -15.15 -8.53
CA ILE A 47 -11.56 -13.78 -8.39
C ILE A 47 -10.03 -13.78 -8.47
N VAL A 48 -9.35 -14.66 -7.73
CA VAL A 48 -7.87 -14.72 -7.74
C VAL A 48 -7.34 -15.16 -9.11
N SER A 49 -8.05 -16.04 -9.80
CA SER A 49 -7.69 -16.52 -11.15
C SER A 49 -7.87 -15.43 -12.20
N GLU A 50 -8.99 -14.71 -12.18
CA GLU A 50 -9.22 -13.57 -13.07
C GLU A 50 -8.15 -12.50 -12.89
N PHE A 51 -7.78 -12.18 -11.65
CA PHE A 51 -6.71 -11.22 -11.37
C PHE A 51 -5.36 -11.69 -11.98
N PHE A 52 -4.99 -12.96 -11.75
CA PHE A 52 -3.76 -13.53 -12.30
C PHE A 52 -3.73 -13.52 -13.83
N PHE A 53 -4.77 -14.02 -14.50
CA PHE A 53 -4.77 -14.08 -15.97
C PHE A 53 -4.82 -12.68 -16.62
N ASN A 54 -5.48 -11.70 -15.99
CA ASN A 54 -5.56 -10.35 -16.53
C ASN A 54 -4.24 -9.58 -16.36
N THR A 55 -3.54 -9.78 -15.24
CA THR A 55 -2.42 -8.91 -14.81
C THR A 55 -1.06 -9.60 -14.77
N GLY A 56 -1.01 -10.93 -14.72
CA GLY A 56 0.20 -11.70 -14.43
C GLY A 56 0.71 -11.53 -12.99
N LYS A 57 -0.09 -10.96 -12.09
CA LYS A 57 0.21 -10.76 -10.66
C LYS A 57 -0.64 -11.68 -9.82
N GLU A 58 -0.15 -12.06 -8.65
CA GLU A 58 -0.89 -12.92 -7.74
C GLU A 58 -1.74 -12.10 -6.75
N PHE A 59 -2.97 -12.56 -6.52
CA PHE A 59 -3.75 -12.13 -5.37
C PHE A 59 -3.89 -13.32 -4.41
N ILE A 60 -3.16 -13.26 -3.29
CA ILE A 60 -3.03 -14.37 -2.33
C ILE A 60 -3.97 -14.12 -1.16
N VAL A 61 -4.83 -15.10 -0.88
CA VAL A 61 -5.87 -15.03 0.16
C VAL A 61 -5.65 -16.02 1.30
N ASP A 62 -4.77 -16.98 1.07
CA ASP A 62 -4.37 -18.10 1.92
C ASP A 62 -2.83 -18.12 2.05
N PRO A 63 -2.20 -17.04 2.57
CA PRO A 63 -0.76 -16.95 2.63
C PRO A 63 -0.13 -18.03 3.51
N ASP A 64 0.94 -18.63 3.01
CA ASP A 64 1.88 -19.43 3.78
C ASP A 64 3.26 -18.77 3.81
N SER A 65 4.17 -19.33 4.61
CA SER A 65 5.50 -18.73 4.82
C SER A 65 6.27 -18.50 3.51
N SER A 66 6.12 -19.34 2.51
CA SER A 66 6.90 -19.21 1.28
C SER A 66 6.37 -18.13 0.33
N ASP A 67 5.19 -17.57 0.58
CA ASP A 67 4.69 -16.40 -0.17
C ASP A 67 5.38 -15.09 0.26
N TYR A 68 5.82 -14.99 1.52
CA TYR A 68 6.27 -13.71 2.09
C TYR A 68 7.60 -13.75 2.86
N LEU A 69 8.09 -14.92 3.27
CA LEU A 69 9.19 -15.00 4.25
C LEU A 69 10.57 -14.73 3.64
N TYR A 70 10.76 -14.92 2.34
CA TYR A 70 12.06 -14.80 1.70
C TYR A 70 12.03 -13.82 0.53
N ASN A 71 13.06 -13.00 0.44
CA ASN A 71 13.50 -12.41 -0.82
C ASN A 71 14.86 -13.03 -1.20
N PHE A 72 15.40 -12.71 -2.38
CA PHE A 72 16.65 -13.31 -2.88
C PHE A 72 17.88 -13.06 -1.97
N ALA A 73 17.84 -12.03 -1.11
CA ALA A 73 18.96 -11.62 -0.27
C ALA A 73 18.78 -11.97 1.21
N GLU A 74 17.56 -11.83 1.75
CA GLU A 74 17.29 -11.90 3.18
C GLU A 74 15.89 -12.45 3.49
N LYS A 75 15.77 -12.96 4.73
CA LYS A 75 14.50 -13.36 5.32
C LYS A 75 13.74 -12.11 5.76
N ASN A 76 12.52 -11.92 5.26
CA ASN A 76 11.63 -10.87 5.72
C ASN A 76 11.23 -11.14 7.17
N GLY A 77 11.39 -10.13 8.04
CA GLY A 77 10.89 -10.14 9.41
C GLY A 77 9.37 -9.95 9.44
N VAL A 78 8.61 -10.92 8.93
CA VAL A 78 7.15 -10.87 8.85
C VAL A 78 6.56 -12.23 9.22
N LYS A 79 5.36 -12.24 9.80
CA LYS A 79 4.53 -13.44 9.95
C LYS A 79 3.09 -13.09 9.61
N MET A 80 2.49 -13.84 8.69
CA MET A 80 1.10 -13.67 8.29
C MET A 80 0.28 -14.88 8.72
N TYR A 81 -0.97 -14.64 9.09
CA TYR A 81 -1.96 -15.67 9.34
C TYR A 81 -3.10 -15.53 8.33
N PRO A 82 -3.45 -16.59 7.60
CA PRO A 82 -4.47 -16.52 6.57
C PRO A 82 -5.84 -16.24 7.17
N VAL A 83 -6.73 -15.70 6.35
CA VAL A 83 -8.16 -15.65 6.69
C VAL A 83 -8.68 -17.08 6.78
N SER A 84 -9.36 -17.41 7.87
CA SER A 84 -9.80 -18.79 8.11
C SER A 84 -10.85 -19.24 7.07
N ASP A 85 -10.52 -20.30 6.32
CA ASP A 85 -11.43 -20.95 5.37
C ASP A 85 -12.69 -21.53 6.02
N ALA A 86 -12.69 -21.70 7.35
CA ALA A 86 -13.88 -22.16 8.09
C ALA A 86 -15.03 -21.14 8.02
N ASN A 87 -14.77 -19.90 7.63
CA ASN A 87 -15.77 -18.86 7.42
C ASN A 87 -15.73 -18.36 5.96
N ARG A 88 -16.15 -19.23 5.03
CA ARG A 88 -16.12 -18.97 3.58
C ARG A 88 -16.84 -17.69 3.16
N ASP A 89 -17.96 -17.36 3.81
CA ASP A 89 -18.73 -16.15 3.49
C ASP A 89 -17.98 -14.87 3.88
N TYR A 90 -17.28 -14.91 5.02
CA TYR A 90 -16.41 -13.81 5.44
C TYR A 90 -15.19 -13.68 4.53
N LEU A 91 -14.56 -14.79 4.14
CA LEU A 91 -13.45 -14.79 3.18
C LEU A 91 -13.90 -14.16 1.85
N LEU A 92 -15.05 -14.58 1.31
CA LEU A 92 -15.59 -14.02 0.08
C LEU A 92 -15.86 -12.52 0.19
N SER A 93 -16.56 -12.10 1.24
CA SER A 93 -16.85 -10.67 1.49
C SER A 93 -15.57 -9.84 1.61
N THR A 94 -14.53 -10.39 2.24
CA THR A 94 -13.22 -9.74 2.40
C THR A 94 -12.47 -9.64 1.07
N VAL A 95 -12.48 -10.71 0.28
CA VAL A 95 -11.89 -10.73 -1.07
C VAL A 95 -12.60 -9.74 -1.98
N GLN A 96 -13.93 -9.65 -1.92
CA GLN A 96 -14.72 -8.68 -2.67
C GLN A 96 -14.44 -7.24 -2.25
N LEU A 97 -14.29 -6.98 -0.94
CA LEU A 97 -13.92 -5.66 -0.42
C LEU A 97 -12.58 -5.18 -1.00
N ILE A 98 -11.54 -6.03 -0.95
CA ILE A 98 -10.21 -5.67 -1.48
C ILE A 98 -10.21 -5.61 -3.00
N LYS A 99 -10.94 -6.49 -3.68
CA LYS A 99 -11.07 -6.45 -5.14
C LYS A 99 -11.68 -5.12 -5.59
N SER A 100 -12.87 -4.79 -5.09
CA SER A 100 -13.62 -3.61 -5.53
C SER A 100 -13.04 -2.29 -4.99
N GLY A 101 -12.49 -2.31 -3.79
CA GLY A 101 -11.99 -1.14 -3.08
C GLY A 101 -10.50 -0.87 -3.25
N PHE A 102 -9.74 -1.76 -3.89
CA PHE A 102 -8.31 -1.56 -4.11
C PHE A 102 -7.84 -2.06 -5.49
N LEU A 103 -8.08 -3.33 -5.83
CA LEU A 103 -7.52 -3.91 -7.06
C LEU A 103 -8.14 -3.34 -8.34
N ASP A 104 -9.47 -3.25 -8.40
CA ASP A 104 -10.22 -2.75 -9.57
C ASP A 104 -10.10 -1.23 -9.76
N CYS A 105 -9.49 -0.53 -8.79
CA CYS A 105 -9.32 0.92 -8.83
C CYS A 105 -8.24 1.36 -9.84
N TYR A 106 -7.36 0.45 -10.24
CA TYR A 106 -6.24 0.71 -11.15
C TYR A 106 -6.49 0.05 -12.52
N THR A 107 -5.87 0.60 -13.58
CA THR A 107 -5.92 -0.06 -14.90
C THR A 107 -5.07 -1.32 -14.88
N THR A 108 -5.40 -2.28 -15.75
CA THR A 108 -4.63 -3.52 -15.92
C THR A 108 -3.15 -3.24 -16.22
N GLU A 109 -2.88 -2.23 -17.05
CA GLU A 109 -1.53 -1.79 -17.41
C GLU A 109 -0.78 -1.23 -16.20
N PHE A 110 -1.43 -0.38 -15.40
CA PHE A 110 -0.83 0.15 -14.18
C PHE A 110 -0.47 -0.98 -13.20
N VAL A 111 -1.35 -1.96 -13.03
CA VAL A 111 -1.07 -3.13 -12.16
C VAL A 111 0.12 -3.92 -12.71
N LYS A 112 0.17 -4.20 -14.01
CA LYS A 112 1.29 -4.93 -14.64
C LYS A 112 2.64 -4.27 -14.36
N GLU A 113 2.72 -2.96 -14.52
CA GLU A 113 3.97 -2.20 -14.44
C GLU A 113 4.36 -1.86 -12.99
N ASN A 114 3.38 -1.44 -12.18
CA ASN A 114 3.64 -0.74 -10.93
C ASN A 114 3.28 -1.55 -9.67
N PHE A 115 2.48 -2.61 -9.75
CA PHE A 115 2.24 -3.46 -8.59
C PHE A 115 3.40 -4.43 -8.31
N PRO A 116 3.55 -4.85 -7.04
CA PRO A 116 4.37 -6.01 -6.72
C PRO A 116 3.90 -7.26 -7.45
N TYR A 117 4.72 -8.31 -7.43
CA TYR A 117 4.32 -9.60 -7.97
C TYR A 117 3.07 -10.13 -7.28
N SER A 118 2.96 -9.97 -5.96
CA SER A 118 1.80 -10.45 -5.20
C SER A 118 1.16 -9.35 -4.33
N VAL A 119 -0.16 -9.29 -4.33
CA VAL A 119 -0.93 -8.62 -3.26
C VAL A 119 -1.44 -9.71 -2.33
N ILE A 120 -1.18 -9.57 -1.03
CA ILE A 120 -1.48 -10.60 -0.04
C ILE A 120 -2.46 -10.04 0.98
N ILE A 121 -3.58 -10.74 1.21
CA ILE A 121 -4.44 -10.45 2.35
C ILE A 121 -4.24 -11.49 3.45
N ALA A 122 -4.29 -11.04 4.69
CA ALA A 122 -4.11 -11.88 5.86
C ALA A 122 -5.01 -11.41 7.00
N ASP A 123 -5.53 -12.32 7.82
CA ASP A 123 -6.28 -11.96 9.02
C ASP A 123 -5.39 -11.25 10.04
N THR A 124 -4.10 -11.59 10.09
CA THR A 124 -3.16 -10.86 10.93
C THR A 124 -1.78 -10.81 10.29
N ILE A 125 -1.16 -9.63 10.32
CA ILE A 125 0.22 -9.41 9.90
C ILE A 125 1.03 -8.94 11.09
N TYR A 126 2.05 -9.71 11.48
CA TYR A 126 3.07 -9.29 12.43
C TYR A 126 4.32 -8.81 11.68
N ASP A 127 4.74 -7.58 11.94
CA ASP A 127 6.10 -7.13 11.65
C ASP A 127 7.01 -7.56 12.80
N THR A 128 7.93 -8.47 12.49
CA THR A 128 8.90 -9.04 13.43
C THR A 128 10.33 -8.53 13.20
N GLY A 129 10.54 -7.70 12.16
CA GLY A 129 11.85 -7.20 11.77
C GLY A 129 12.11 -5.74 12.15
N THR A 130 11.08 -4.90 12.12
CA THR A 130 11.24 -3.44 12.31
C THR A 130 11.24 -3.04 13.79
N TYR A 131 10.57 -3.81 14.65
CA TYR A 131 10.34 -3.45 16.05
C TYR A 131 11.06 -4.41 17.01
N LEU A 132 11.50 -3.88 18.16
CA LEU A 132 12.09 -4.68 19.24
C LEU A 132 11.16 -5.82 19.72
N THR A 133 9.86 -5.59 19.66
CA THR A 133 8.83 -6.60 19.90
C THR A 133 7.92 -6.68 18.69
N PRO A 134 7.53 -7.88 18.23
CA PRO A 134 6.59 -8.04 17.13
C PRO A 134 5.35 -7.17 17.30
N LYS A 135 4.95 -6.46 16.24
CA LYS A 135 3.75 -5.63 16.23
C LYS A 135 2.80 -6.05 15.13
N ILE A 136 1.51 -6.04 15.44
CA ILE A 136 0.49 -6.13 14.41
C ILE A 136 0.50 -4.83 13.62
N VAL A 137 0.52 -4.95 12.30
CA VAL A 137 0.47 -3.82 11.37
C VAL A 137 -0.74 -3.96 10.45
N ASP A 138 -1.26 -2.83 9.98
CA ASP A 138 -2.40 -2.78 9.05
C ASP A 138 -1.98 -3.18 7.62
N ASN A 139 -0.74 -2.88 7.25
CA ASN A 139 -0.19 -3.15 5.93
C ASN A 139 1.33 -3.29 6.01
N ILE A 140 1.93 -3.92 5.00
CA ILE A 140 3.37 -4.07 4.91
C ILE A 140 3.81 -4.18 3.45
N ALA A 141 4.79 -3.38 3.05
CA ALA A 141 5.38 -3.43 1.71
C ALA A 141 6.76 -4.11 1.77
N ARG A 142 7.01 -4.99 0.81
CA ARG A 142 8.33 -5.54 0.46
C ARG A 142 8.45 -5.52 -1.06
N ILE A 143 9.67 -5.67 -1.59
CA ILE A 143 9.92 -5.58 -3.04
C ILE A 143 8.98 -6.46 -3.89
N ASN A 144 8.69 -7.67 -3.42
CA ASN A 144 7.88 -8.65 -4.16
C ASN A 144 6.39 -8.63 -3.80
N TYR A 145 5.98 -8.00 -2.70
CA TYR A 145 4.58 -8.06 -2.25
C TYR A 145 4.10 -6.82 -1.48
N TYR A 146 2.79 -6.60 -1.54
CA TYR A 146 2.08 -5.68 -0.65
C TYR A 146 1.05 -6.47 0.17
N GLY A 147 1.27 -6.51 1.49
CA GLY A 147 0.42 -7.24 2.43
C GLY A 147 -0.59 -6.32 3.10
N VAL A 148 -1.84 -6.75 3.22
CA VAL A 148 -2.95 -6.02 3.85
C VAL A 148 -3.60 -6.87 4.93
N ASN A 149 -3.69 -6.32 6.14
CA ASN A 149 -4.36 -6.94 7.27
C ASN A 149 -5.86 -6.67 7.20
N VAL A 150 -6.64 -7.74 7.07
CA VAL A 150 -8.07 -7.69 6.78
C VAL A 150 -8.96 -8.18 7.93
N ALA A 151 -8.40 -8.44 9.12
CA ALA A 151 -9.18 -8.87 10.28
C ALA A 151 -10.39 -7.97 10.56
N GLY A 152 -11.57 -8.58 10.53
CA GLY A 152 -12.87 -7.94 10.75
C GLY A 152 -13.29 -6.90 9.72
N LYS A 153 -12.47 -6.56 8.70
CA LYS A 153 -12.70 -5.39 7.85
C LYS A 153 -13.96 -5.49 6.99
N ALA A 154 -14.32 -6.69 6.53
CA ALA A 154 -15.56 -6.90 5.79
C ALA A 154 -16.84 -6.75 6.64
N ASN A 155 -16.73 -6.79 7.97
CA ASN A 155 -17.87 -6.65 8.89
C ASN A 155 -18.06 -5.20 9.38
N LEU A 156 -17.15 -4.29 9.00
CA LEU A 156 -17.24 -2.87 9.32
C LEU A 156 -18.39 -2.23 8.53
N ASP A 157 -18.90 -1.10 9.01
CA ASP A 157 -19.87 -0.32 8.24
C ASP A 157 -19.22 0.33 7.00
N LEU A 158 -20.04 0.88 6.10
CA LEU A 158 -19.54 1.45 4.85
C LEU A 158 -18.56 2.62 5.08
N ALA A 159 -18.76 3.45 6.10
CA ALA A 159 -17.89 4.59 6.38
C ALA A 159 -16.52 4.11 6.89
N GLU A 160 -16.52 3.11 7.75
CA GLU A 160 -15.32 2.45 8.26
C GLU A 160 -14.57 1.68 7.16
N GLN A 161 -15.29 1.01 6.25
CA GLN A 161 -14.69 0.36 5.06
C GLN A 161 -14.03 1.37 4.13
N LYS A 162 -14.69 2.51 3.85
CA LYS A 162 -14.09 3.60 3.07
C LYS A 162 -12.80 4.12 3.71
N ALA A 163 -12.80 4.34 5.03
CA ALA A 163 -11.62 4.80 5.75
C ALA A 163 -10.48 3.78 5.71
N PHE A 164 -10.79 2.49 5.88
CA PHE A 164 -9.84 1.40 5.73
C PHE A 164 -9.21 1.38 4.33
N LEU A 165 -10.01 1.42 3.26
CA LEU A 165 -9.50 1.38 1.89
C LEU A 165 -8.69 2.64 1.53
N ALA A 166 -9.09 3.81 2.03
CA ALA A 166 -8.30 5.04 1.89
C ALA A 166 -6.91 4.88 2.53
N LEU A 167 -6.81 4.22 3.69
CA LEU A 167 -5.52 3.90 4.30
C LEU A 167 -4.71 2.91 3.45
N VAL A 168 -5.35 1.86 2.93
CA VAL A 168 -4.68 0.88 2.05
C VAL A 168 -4.06 1.55 0.83
N HIS A 169 -4.78 2.47 0.17
CA HIS A 169 -4.25 3.26 -0.95
C HIS A 169 -3.12 4.19 -0.50
N TYR A 170 -3.34 4.97 0.57
CA TYR A 170 -2.36 5.91 1.08
C TYR A 170 -1.02 5.23 1.39
N ASP A 171 -1.08 4.13 2.11
CA ASP A 171 0.12 3.40 2.50
C ASP A 171 0.74 2.68 1.29
N PHE A 172 -0.05 2.20 0.32
CA PHE A 172 0.49 1.64 -0.93
C PHE A 172 1.35 2.68 -1.70
N PHE A 173 0.86 3.92 -1.80
CA PHE A 173 1.59 5.01 -2.45
C PHE A 173 2.88 5.36 -1.70
N ASN A 174 2.79 5.55 -0.38
CA ASN A 174 3.91 6.02 0.43
C ASN A 174 4.92 4.93 0.81
N THR A 175 4.56 3.64 0.69
CA THR A 175 5.46 2.53 1.05
C THR A 175 5.89 1.70 -0.12
N TYR A 176 5.00 1.31 -1.04
CA TYR A 176 5.38 0.45 -2.16
C TYR A 176 5.82 1.27 -3.38
N LEU A 177 4.95 2.14 -3.88
CA LEU A 177 5.23 2.94 -5.09
C LEU A 177 6.43 3.86 -4.88
N SER A 178 6.45 4.61 -3.77
CA SER A 178 7.56 5.51 -3.47
C SER A 178 8.89 4.76 -3.32
N VAL A 179 8.93 3.65 -2.58
CA VAL A 179 10.20 2.97 -2.25
C VAL A 179 10.71 2.06 -3.38
N PHE A 180 9.81 1.34 -4.06
CA PHE A 180 10.20 0.30 -5.03
C PHE A 180 9.94 0.68 -6.49
N LYS A 181 9.22 1.77 -6.74
CA LYS A 181 8.92 2.27 -8.10
C LYS A 181 9.41 3.69 -8.35
N ASP A 182 9.99 4.35 -7.36
CA ASP A 182 10.44 5.75 -7.45
C ASP A 182 9.30 6.68 -7.88
N MET A 183 8.09 6.38 -7.41
CA MET A 183 6.86 7.10 -7.72
C MET A 183 6.40 7.87 -6.48
N SER A 184 6.80 9.14 -6.39
CA SER A 184 6.46 10.02 -5.27
C SER A 184 4.99 10.42 -5.25
N PHE A 185 4.39 10.44 -4.06
CA PHE A 185 3.05 10.97 -3.80
C PHE A 185 3.12 12.02 -2.70
N GLY A 186 2.51 13.19 -2.91
CA GLY A 186 2.45 14.27 -1.93
C GLY A 186 3.34 15.47 -2.23
N GLU A 187 4.19 15.46 -3.26
CA GLU A 187 5.08 16.59 -3.57
C GLU A 187 4.28 17.88 -3.88
N THR A 188 3.17 17.77 -4.64
CA THR A 188 2.31 18.93 -4.89
C THR A 188 1.62 19.37 -3.60
N PHE A 189 1.19 18.43 -2.75
CA PHE A 189 0.59 18.76 -1.45
C PHE A 189 1.57 19.48 -0.53
N GLU A 190 2.82 19.05 -0.46
CA GLU A 190 3.86 19.69 0.35
C GLU A 190 4.07 21.15 -0.05
N SER A 191 3.95 21.47 -1.35
CA SER A 191 4.10 22.84 -1.85
C SER A 191 3.02 23.81 -1.37
N VAL A 192 1.83 23.31 -1.02
CA VAL A 192 0.69 24.09 -0.50
C VAL A 192 0.51 23.95 1.01
N TYR A 193 1.36 23.17 1.68
CA TYR A 193 1.30 22.97 3.12
C TYR A 193 1.86 24.19 3.88
N GLU A 194 1.03 24.78 4.75
CA GLU A 194 1.43 25.85 5.65
C GLU A 194 1.71 25.29 7.05
N LYS A 195 2.98 25.26 7.48
CA LYS A 195 3.34 24.83 8.83
C LYS A 195 2.76 25.78 9.88
N LYS A 196 1.97 25.23 10.80
CA LYS A 196 1.45 25.96 11.98
C LYS A 196 1.98 25.41 13.28
N SER A 197 2.10 26.30 14.26
CA SER A 197 2.49 25.97 15.64
C SER A 197 1.25 25.78 16.51
N ARG A 198 1.42 25.12 17.66
CA ARG A 198 0.38 24.94 18.68
C ARG A 198 -0.36 26.24 19.00
N VAL A 199 -1.69 26.15 19.14
CA VAL A 199 -2.52 27.19 19.79
C VAL A 199 -2.69 26.83 21.25
N ASN A 200 -2.32 27.74 22.15
CA ASN A 200 -2.53 27.57 23.59
C ASN A 200 -3.88 28.14 24.02
N ASP A 201 -4.39 27.62 25.13
CA ASP A 201 -5.63 28.03 25.82
C ASP A 201 -6.91 27.90 24.99
N LYS A 202 -6.88 27.12 23.90
CA LYS A 202 -8.02 26.89 23.01
C LYS A 202 -8.05 25.45 22.48
N HIS A 203 -9.24 24.86 22.47
CA HIS A 203 -9.57 23.68 21.67
C HIS A 203 -10.29 24.20 20.43
N LEU A 204 -9.65 24.09 19.26
CA LEU A 204 -10.30 24.48 18.01
C LEU A 204 -11.43 23.50 17.69
N THR A 205 -12.54 24.03 17.16
CA THR A 205 -13.56 23.17 16.53
C THR A 205 -13.07 22.64 15.19
N GLU A 206 -13.83 21.73 14.58
CA GLU A 206 -13.53 21.23 13.24
C GLU A 206 -13.53 22.37 12.20
N GLU A 207 -14.54 23.25 12.24
CA GLU A 207 -14.67 24.40 11.35
C GLU A 207 -13.56 25.43 11.55
N GLU A 208 -13.13 25.64 12.79
CA GLU A 208 -11.95 26.48 13.07
C GLU A 208 -10.67 25.84 12.52
N GLY A 209 -10.54 24.51 12.59
CA GLY A 209 -9.48 23.75 11.93
C GLY A 209 -9.52 23.92 10.40
N TYR A 210 -10.70 23.80 9.80
CA TYR A 210 -10.89 24.01 8.35
C TYR A 210 -10.52 25.44 7.92
N ALA A 211 -10.88 26.44 8.72
CA ALA A 211 -10.50 27.84 8.48
C ALA A 211 -8.97 28.04 8.50
N GLU A 212 -8.27 27.28 9.32
CA GLU A 212 -6.80 27.24 9.36
C GLU A 212 -6.19 26.37 8.24
N GLY A 213 -7.02 25.66 7.47
CA GLY A 213 -6.62 24.81 6.35
C GLY A 213 -6.32 23.36 6.72
N PHE A 214 -6.80 22.86 7.86
CA PHE A 214 -6.56 21.49 8.32
C PHE A 214 -7.86 20.73 8.45
N VAL A 215 -7.95 19.56 7.83
CA VAL A 215 -9.17 18.73 7.93
C VAL A 215 -9.35 18.12 9.31
N THR A 216 -8.26 17.98 10.07
CA THR A 216 -8.25 17.51 11.45
C THR A 216 -7.17 18.22 12.24
N VAL A 217 -7.45 18.46 13.51
CA VAL A 217 -6.54 19.04 14.49
C VAL A 217 -6.58 18.21 15.76
N SER A 218 -5.46 18.12 16.48
CA SER A 218 -5.42 17.40 17.76
C SER A 218 -5.64 18.36 18.90
N THR A 219 -6.57 18.06 19.80
CA THR A 219 -6.83 18.87 20.99
C THR A 219 -6.38 18.12 22.24
N GLY A 220 -5.87 18.87 23.22
CA GLY A 220 -5.39 18.28 24.46
C GLY A 220 -5.41 19.25 25.63
N THR A 221 -5.13 18.73 26.81
CA THR A 221 -5.04 19.51 28.05
C THR A 221 -3.69 19.23 28.68
N THR A 222 -2.98 20.30 29.06
CA THR A 222 -1.71 20.20 29.77
C THR A 222 -1.91 19.66 31.19
N TRP A 223 -0.83 19.24 31.85
CA TRP A 223 -0.89 18.80 33.25
C TRP A 223 -1.40 19.89 34.21
N LEU A 224 -1.26 21.18 33.84
CA LEU A 224 -1.77 22.33 34.60
C LEU A 224 -3.24 22.68 34.29
N GLY A 225 -3.91 21.92 33.42
CA GLY A 225 -5.31 22.15 33.04
C GLY A 225 -5.53 23.12 31.88
N SER A 226 -4.48 23.76 31.33
CA SER A 226 -4.60 24.61 30.14
C SER A 226 -4.90 23.78 28.90
N LYS A 227 -5.86 24.23 28.10
CA LYS A 227 -6.24 23.65 26.81
C LYS A 227 -5.19 23.97 25.74
N TYR A 228 -5.08 23.14 24.72
CA TYR A 228 -4.28 23.46 23.52
C TYR A 228 -4.78 22.70 22.29
N THR A 229 -4.39 23.20 21.12
CA THR A 229 -4.58 22.55 19.82
C THR A 229 -3.26 22.44 19.09
N ASP A 230 -2.89 21.23 18.67
CA ASP A 230 -1.74 20.94 17.82
C ASP A 230 -2.17 20.74 16.37
N PHE A 231 -1.47 21.40 15.46
CA PHE A 231 -1.61 21.18 14.03
C PHE A 231 -0.74 20.01 13.58
N PRO A 232 -1.23 19.19 12.62
CA PRO A 232 -0.48 18.05 12.12
C PRO A 232 0.79 18.46 11.37
N SER A 233 1.79 17.58 11.39
CA SER A 233 2.92 17.65 10.44
C SER A 233 2.42 17.47 9.00
N VAL A 234 3.25 17.83 8.02
CA VAL A 234 2.89 17.69 6.60
C VAL A 234 2.47 16.26 6.23
N THR A 235 3.18 15.24 6.71
CA THR A 235 2.85 13.83 6.45
C THR A 235 1.51 13.43 7.06
N THR A 236 1.24 13.88 8.30
CA THR A 236 -0.03 13.58 8.97
C THR A 236 -1.19 14.32 8.30
N ASP A 237 -0.96 15.56 7.85
CA ASP A 237 -1.96 16.37 7.18
C ASP A 237 -2.29 15.84 5.77
N LEU A 238 -1.28 15.41 5.02
CA LEU A 238 -1.45 14.73 3.74
C LEU A 238 -2.32 13.47 3.92
N LYS A 239 -1.97 12.61 4.90
CA LYS A 239 -2.76 11.42 5.24
C LYS A 239 -4.20 11.77 5.58
N ASN A 240 -4.41 12.73 6.47
CA ASN A 240 -5.74 13.10 6.92
C ASN A 240 -6.57 13.72 5.79
N THR A 241 -5.96 14.57 4.96
CA THR A 241 -6.64 15.18 3.81
C THR A 241 -6.96 14.15 2.74
N PHE A 242 -6.09 13.17 2.51
CA PHE A 242 -6.35 12.06 1.59
C PHE A 242 -7.55 11.21 2.05
N ILE A 243 -7.60 10.87 3.35
CA ILE A 243 -8.74 10.16 3.91
C ILE A 243 -10.02 11.01 3.81
N PHE A 244 -9.96 12.29 4.18
CA PHE A 244 -11.07 13.23 4.04
C PHE A 244 -11.59 13.25 2.60
N PHE A 245 -10.69 13.36 1.62
CA PHE A 245 -10.99 13.41 0.20
C PHE A 245 -11.76 12.17 -0.29
N LEU A 246 -11.36 10.97 0.13
CA LEU A 246 -11.98 9.71 -0.33
C LEU A 246 -13.22 9.28 0.48
N THR A 247 -13.38 9.77 1.70
CA THR A 247 -14.40 9.26 2.64
C THR A 247 -15.59 10.18 2.84
N LYS A 248 -15.41 11.50 2.67
CA LYS A 248 -16.48 12.47 2.93
C LYS A 248 -17.60 12.35 1.91
N ASP A 249 -18.83 12.55 2.40
CA ASP A 249 -20.02 12.64 1.56
C ASP A 249 -19.88 13.79 0.54
N SER A 250 -20.47 13.65 -0.65
CA SER A 250 -20.32 14.62 -1.73
C SER A 250 -20.83 16.01 -1.37
N ASP A 251 -21.93 16.10 -0.60
CA ASP A 251 -22.49 17.38 -0.19
C ASP A 251 -21.62 18.03 0.88
N GLU A 252 -21.10 17.22 1.81
CA GLU A 252 -20.19 17.69 2.85
C GLU A 252 -18.86 18.17 2.26
N TYR A 253 -18.26 17.37 1.38
CA TYR A 253 -17.04 17.71 0.66
C TYR A 253 -17.20 19.02 -0.12
N THR A 254 -18.30 19.15 -0.86
CA THR A 254 -18.61 20.36 -1.64
C THR A 254 -18.77 21.57 -0.72
N ARG A 255 -19.51 21.44 0.39
CA ARG A 255 -19.69 22.50 1.38
C ARG A 255 -18.36 22.96 1.95
N VAL A 256 -17.52 22.03 2.42
CA VAL A 256 -16.23 22.35 3.05
C VAL A 256 -15.29 23.00 2.04
N THR A 257 -15.11 22.42 0.86
CA THR A 257 -14.18 22.96 -0.15
C THR A 257 -14.64 24.28 -0.78
N THR A 258 -15.95 24.55 -0.80
CA THR A 258 -16.49 25.86 -1.20
C THR A 258 -16.28 26.92 -0.12
N THR A 259 -16.39 26.54 1.15
CA THR A 259 -16.32 27.47 2.29
C THR A 259 -14.87 27.77 2.71
N TYR A 260 -13.99 26.78 2.59
CA TYR A 260 -12.61 26.82 3.11
C TYR A 260 -11.59 26.59 1.97
N PRO A 261 -11.14 27.66 1.28
CA PRO A 261 -10.28 27.54 0.09
C PRO A 261 -8.97 26.78 0.31
N LYS A 262 -8.38 26.85 1.52
CA LYS A 262 -7.15 26.11 1.86
C LYS A 262 -7.35 24.59 1.87
N ILE A 263 -8.55 24.13 2.27
CA ILE A 263 -8.89 22.69 2.20
C ILE A 263 -9.03 22.28 0.73
N LYS A 264 -9.67 23.11 -0.08
CA LYS A 264 -9.80 22.86 -1.53
C LYS A 264 -8.44 22.76 -2.21
N GLU A 265 -7.54 23.71 -1.96
CA GLU A 265 -6.19 23.74 -2.55
C GLU A 265 -5.42 22.45 -2.24
N LYS A 266 -5.50 21.95 -1.00
CA LYS A 266 -4.90 20.68 -0.61
C LYS A 266 -5.53 19.46 -1.29
N CYS A 267 -6.86 19.45 -1.44
CA CYS A 267 -7.54 18.37 -2.19
C CYS A 267 -7.18 18.40 -3.68
N ASP A 268 -7.08 19.59 -4.28
CA ASP A 268 -6.66 19.76 -5.67
C ASP A 268 -5.19 19.31 -5.87
N ALA A 269 -4.33 19.55 -4.88
CA ALA A 269 -2.94 19.06 -4.88
C ALA A 269 -2.88 17.53 -4.87
N ILE A 270 -3.71 16.86 -4.07
CA ILE A 270 -3.85 15.39 -4.07
C ILE A 270 -4.30 14.88 -5.44
N ILE A 271 -5.30 15.53 -6.05
CA ILE A 271 -5.77 15.17 -7.40
C ILE A 271 -4.64 15.30 -8.41
N THR A 272 -3.83 16.36 -8.30
CA THR A 272 -2.68 16.58 -9.17
C THR A 272 -1.63 15.48 -8.99
N ASP A 273 -1.27 15.13 -7.76
CA ASP A 273 -0.32 14.06 -7.47
C ASP A 273 -0.82 12.70 -8.02
N LEU A 274 -2.09 12.35 -7.82
CA LEU A 274 -2.67 11.12 -8.38
C LEU A 274 -2.66 11.13 -9.92
N THR A 275 -2.95 12.27 -10.53
CA THR A 275 -2.93 12.41 -12.00
C THR A 275 -1.51 12.24 -12.55
N ASN A 276 -0.50 12.80 -11.87
CA ASN A 276 0.91 12.65 -12.24
C ASN A 276 1.37 11.19 -12.16
N LEU A 277 0.80 10.42 -11.23
CA LEU A 277 1.02 8.97 -11.12
C LEU A 277 0.25 8.16 -12.17
N GLY A 278 -0.59 8.78 -13.01
CA GLY A 278 -1.43 8.08 -13.98
C GLY A 278 -2.65 7.37 -13.36
N ILE A 279 -3.07 7.78 -12.15
CA ILE A 279 -4.18 7.17 -11.42
C ILE A 279 -5.46 7.98 -11.64
N ASP A 280 -6.53 7.31 -12.09
CA ASP A 280 -7.88 7.90 -12.10
C ASP A 280 -8.44 7.91 -10.67
N TYR A 281 -8.25 9.02 -9.98
CA TYR A 281 -8.67 9.19 -8.60
C TYR A 281 -10.15 8.91 -8.35
N LYS A 282 -11.01 9.04 -9.38
CA LYS A 282 -12.45 8.77 -9.25
C LYS A 282 -12.75 7.31 -8.97
N LYS A 283 -11.86 6.40 -9.38
CA LYS A 283 -11.97 4.97 -9.11
C LYS A 283 -11.56 4.58 -7.69
N LEU A 284 -10.88 5.46 -6.95
CA LEU A 284 -10.50 5.22 -5.55
C LEU A 284 -11.69 5.38 -4.59
N PHE A 285 -12.78 6.02 -5.04
CA PHE A 285 -13.99 6.16 -4.22
C PHE A 285 -14.74 4.83 -4.14
N PHE A 286 -14.79 4.26 -2.94
CA PHE A 286 -15.52 3.03 -2.69
C PHE A 286 -17.00 3.29 -2.40
N ASN A 287 -17.89 2.56 -3.08
CA ASN A 287 -19.35 2.74 -2.96
C ASN A 287 -20.08 1.53 -2.35
N GLY A 288 -19.36 0.56 -1.80
CA GLY A 288 -19.91 -0.71 -1.29
C GLY A 288 -19.69 -1.88 -2.25
N ILE A 289 -19.98 -3.08 -1.76
CA ILE A 289 -19.98 -4.31 -2.54
C ILE A 289 -21.39 -4.48 -3.12
N ASN A 290 -21.50 -4.68 -4.44
CA ASN A 290 -22.77 -4.97 -5.13
C ASN A 290 -23.16 -6.44 -5.00
#